data_AF-A0A950LAX9-F1
#
_entry.id   AF-A0A950LAX9-F1
#
_cell.length_a   1.000
_cell.length_b   1.000
_cell.length_c   1.000
_cell.angle_alpha   90.00
_cell.angle_beta   90.00
_cell.angle_gamma   90.00
#
_symmetry.space_group_name_H-M   'P 1'
#
loop_
_entity.id
_entity.type
_entity.pdbx_description
1 polymer ?
#
loop_
_entity_poly.entity_id
_entity_poly.type
_entity_poly.pdbx_seq_one_letter_code
_entity_poly.pdbx_strand_id
1 'polypeptide(L)'
;MDKPANRLPSAWPSASDQAAAARLVERFAGLGEAERQFAAQPEAAAMLACFGGHSPYLSDLAVRESAALLDIGARGPDAVVQQALTELGGAAITSARPRIAAALRQAKRIVALAVAVADIGGIWNLERVMGTLSAAAETALRLSVAHLLRAAHDGGDIRLPNPGNPAQGSGFTVLGMGKLGARELNYSSDVDLVLLYDPAAGVYIDPEA
;
A
#
# COMPACT_ATOMS: atom_id res chain seq x y z
N MET A 1 -22.49 14.52 -18.91
CA MET A 1 -21.37 14.40 -19.87
C MET A 1 -20.23 13.77 -19.11
N ASP A 2 -20.09 12.45 -19.22
CA ASP A 2 -19.05 11.69 -18.53
C ASP A 2 -17.68 12.00 -19.15
N LYS A 3 -16.77 12.55 -18.36
CA LYS A 3 -15.33 12.54 -18.68
C LYS A 3 -14.92 11.05 -18.73
N PRO A 4 -14.14 10.58 -19.72
CA PRO A 4 -13.58 9.24 -19.63
C PRO A 4 -12.68 9.17 -18.39
N ALA A 5 -13.17 8.54 -17.32
CA ALA A 5 -12.66 8.71 -15.95
C ALA A 5 -11.31 8.04 -15.67
N ASN A 6 -10.63 7.48 -16.68
CA ASN A 6 -9.48 6.58 -16.52
C ASN A 6 -8.32 6.88 -17.47
N ARG A 7 -8.05 8.15 -17.79
CA ARG A 7 -6.83 8.49 -18.53
C ARG A 7 -5.82 9.16 -17.62
N LEU A 8 -4.56 8.76 -17.77
CA LEU A 8 -3.45 9.48 -17.18
C LEU A 8 -3.50 10.96 -17.59
N PRO A 9 -3.18 11.89 -16.69
CA PRO A 9 -3.06 13.30 -17.02
C PRO A 9 -2.07 13.52 -18.16
N SER A 10 -2.35 14.51 -19.01
CA SER A 10 -1.45 14.90 -20.10
C SER A 10 -0.34 15.85 -19.67
N ALA A 11 -0.50 16.52 -18.52
CA ALA A 11 0.46 17.46 -17.98
C ALA A 11 1.19 16.85 -16.77
N TRP A 12 2.49 16.60 -16.94
CA TRP A 12 3.40 16.15 -15.89
C TRP A 12 4.53 17.16 -15.69
N PRO A 13 5.06 17.32 -14.47
CA PRO A 13 6.26 18.11 -14.25
C PRO A 13 7.43 17.62 -15.13
N SER A 14 8.11 18.56 -15.79
CA SER A 14 9.27 18.26 -16.64
C SER A 14 10.40 17.65 -15.83
N ALA A 15 11.01 16.57 -16.31
CA ALA A 15 12.12 15.90 -15.65
C ALA A 15 13.30 16.85 -15.32
N SER A 16 13.72 16.90 -14.05
CA SER A 16 14.94 17.64 -13.65
C SER A 16 16.23 16.97 -14.14
N ASP A 17 16.27 15.63 -14.18
CA ASP A 17 17.36 14.87 -14.78
C ASP A 17 16.86 14.11 -16.02
N GLN A 18 17.20 14.64 -17.20
CA GLN A 18 16.80 14.06 -18.49
C GLN A 18 17.44 12.69 -18.76
N ALA A 19 18.64 12.44 -18.25
CA ALA A 19 19.31 11.17 -18.44
C ALA A 19 18.67 10.08 -17.56
N ALA A 20 18.31 10.41 -16.32
CA ALA A 20 17.57 9.50 -15.44
C ALA A 20 16.16 9.20 -15.96
N ALA A 21 15.48 10.22 -16.48
CA ALA A 21 14.20 10.06 -17.17
C ALA A 21 14.30 9.06 -18.34
N ALA A 22 15.26 9.26 -19.24
CA ALA A 22 15.46 8.36 -20.39
C ALA A 22 15.76 6.91 -19.95
N ARG A 23 16.61 6.72 -18.94
CA ARG A 23 16.91 5.39 -18.38
C ARG A 23 15.67 4.69 -17.83
N LEU A 24 14.77 5.40 -17.15
CA LEU A 24 13.54 4.78 -16.65
C LEU A 24 12.61 4.38 -17.79
N VAL A 25 12.40 5.25 -18.77
CA VAL A 25 11.55 4.95 -19.93
C VAL A 25 12.07 3.73 -20.68
N GLU A 26 13.37 3.67 -20.96
CA GLU A 26 14.01 2.53 -21.61
C GLU A 26 13.89 1.25 -20.76
N ARG A 27 14.22 1.32 -19.47
CA ARG A 27 14.16 0.17 -18.55
C ARG A 27 12.74 -0.37 -18.44
N PHE A 28 11.73 0.49 -18.34
CA PHE A 28 10.33 0.10 -18.26
C PHE A 28 9.87 -0.55 -19.56
N ALA A 29 10.13 0.07 -20.72
CA ALA A 29 9.83 -0.51 -22.03
C ALA A 29 10.57 -1.84 -22.26
N GLY A 30 11.74 -2.04 -21.65
CA GLY A 30 12.47 -3.31 -21.73
C GLY A 30 11.80 -4.50 -21.03
N LEU A 31 10.79 -4.28 -20.16
CA LEU A 31 10.19 -5.34 -19.34
C LEU A 31 9.31 -6.32 -20.13
N GLY A 32 8.62 -5.84 -21.16
CA GLY A 32 7.60 -6.62 -21.85
C GLY A 32 6.89 -5.84 -22.95
N GLU A 33 6.07 -6.55 -23.73
CA GLU A 33 5.33 -5.93 -24.83
C GLU A 33 4.26 -4.95 -24.33
N ALA A 34 3.57 -5.29 -23.24
CA ALA A 34 2.58 -4.41 -22.63
C ALA A 34 3.24 -3.12 -22.12
N GLU A 35 4.39 -3.22 -21.48
CA GLU A 35 5.15 -2.07 -20.98
C GLU A 35 5.70 -1.19 -22.11
N ARG A 36 6.17 -1.78 -23.23
CA ARG A 36 6.52 -1.00 -24.43
C ARG A 36 5.35 -0.21 -24.97
N GLN A 37 4.21 -0.86 -25.15
CA GLN A 37 3.00 -0.23 -25.68
C GLN A 37 2.50 0.87 -24.76
N PHE A 38 2.58 0.66 -23.45
CA PHE A 38 2.24 1.67 -22.47
C PHE A 38 3.20 2.86 -22.52
N ALA A 39 4.52 2.62 -22.48
CA ALA A 39 5.52 3.67 -22.53
C ALA A 39 5.51 4.47 -23.85
N ALA A 40 4.97 3.91 -24.93
CA ALA A 40 4.78 4.62 -26.20
C ALA A 40 3.62 5.63 -26.16
N GLN A 41 2.72 5.56 -25.17
CA GLN A 41 1.64 6.53 -25.00
C GLN A 41 2.22 7.85 -24.47
N PRO A 42 1.88 9.03 -25.06
CA PRO A 42 2.46 10.30 -24.66
C PRO A 42 2.33 10.62 -23.16
N GLU A 43 1.17 10.34 -22.58
CA GLU A 43 0.88 10.60 -21.16
C GLU A 43 1.68 9.69 -20.23
N ALA A 44 1.82 8.42 -20.59
CA ALA A 44 2.63 7.46 -19.83
C ALA A 44 4.13 7.75 -19.97
N ALA A 45 4.60 8.12 -21.15
CA ALA A 45 5.99 8.54 -21.37
C ALA A 45 6.34 9.77 -20.52
N ALA A 46 5.45 10.77 -20.48
CA ALA A 46 5.62 11.97 -19.67
C ALA A 46 5.66 11.65 -18.16
N MET A 47 4.77 10.78 -17.69
CA MET A 47 4.77 10.28 -16.31
C MET A 47 6.07 9.55 -15.96
N LEU A 48 6.50 8.60 -16.80
CA LEU A 48 7.75 7.86 -16.60
C LEU A 48 8.95 8.79 -16.63
N ALA A 49 9.00 9.76 -17.54
CA ALA A 49 10.07 10.76 -17.55
C ALA A 49 10.07 11.59 -16.26
N CYS A 50 8.89 12.02 -15.79
CA CYS A 50 8.74 12.74 -14.53
C CYS A 50 9.27 11.92 -13.35
N PHE A 51 8.88 10.64 -13.23
CA PHE A 51 9.34 9.77 -12.15
C PHE A 51 10.86 9.55 -12.21
N GLY A 52 11.38 9.22 -13.41
CA GLY A 52 12.80 8.97 -13.63
C GLY A 52 13.66 10.17 -13.33
N GLY A 53 13.19 11.37 -13.67
CA GLY A 53 13.92 12.61 -13.48
C GLY A 53 13.97 13.14 -12.05
N HIS A 54 13.05 12.73 -11.17
CA HIS A 54 12.90 13.31 -9.82
C HIS A 54 13.00 12.31 -8.67
N SER A 55 12.75 11.01 -8.91
CA SER A 55 12.62 10.04 -7.82
C SER A 55 13.13 8.65 -8.22
N PRO A 56 14.35 8.27 -7.75
CA PRO A 56 14.83 6.90 -7.87
C PRO A 56 13.87 5.89 -7.21
N TYR A 57 13.21 6.29 -6.13
CA TYR A 57 12.19 5.46 -5.47
C TYR A 57 11.00 5.15 -6.39
N LEU A 58 10.40 6.17 -7.01
CA LEU A 58 9.29 5.95 -7.95
C LEU A 58 9.74 5.22 -9.21
N SER A 59 10.98 5.43 -9.66
CA SER A 59 11.57 4.69 -10.76
C SER A 59 11.62 3.19 -10.49
N ASP A 60 12.07 2.80 -9.29
CA ASP A 60 12.12 1.40 -8.89
C ASP A 60 10.73 0.82 -8.68
N LEU A 61 9.77 1.58 -8.14
CA LEU A 61 8.38 1.14 -8.03
C LEU A 61 7.75 0.89 -9.41
N ALA A 62 7.92 1.81 -10.35
CA ALA A 62 7.37 1.70 -11.70
C ALA A 62 7.83 0.42 -12.40
N VAL A 63 9.11 0.06 -12.24
CA VAL A 63 9.65 -1.18 -12.82
C VAL A 63 9.19 -2.41 -12.05
N ARG A 64 9.28 -2.37 -10.72
CA ARG A 64 9.00 -3.54 -9.86
C ARG A 64 7.51 -3.90 -9.84
N GLU A 65 6.63 -2.92 -9.93
CA GLU A 65 5.18 -3.06 -9.93
C GLU A 65 4.61 -2.64 -11.29
N SER A 66 5.28 -3.00 -12.40
CA SER A 66 4.86 -2.60 -13.76
C SER A 66 3.40 -2.96 -14.06
N ALA A 67 2.97 -4.15 -13.66
CA ALA A 67 1.58 -4.58 -13.78
C ALA A 67 0.60 -3.62 -13.07
N ALA A 68 0.93 -3.15 -11.87
CA ALA A 68 0.11 -2.17 -11.17
C ALA A 68 0.11 -0.82 -11.90
N LEU A 69 1.22 -0.40 -12.50
CA LEU A 69 1.28 0.85 -13.27
C LEU A 69 0.45 0.78 -14.55
N LEU A 70 0.47 -0.35 -15.26
CA LEU A 70 -0.40 -0.63 -16.40
C LEU A 70 -1.87 -0.55 -15.98
N ASP A 71 -2.21 -1.17 -14.85
CA ASP A 71 -3.56 -1.13 -14.29
C ASP A 71 -3.99 0.28 -13.88
N ILE A 72 -3.11 1.11 -13.33
CA ILE A 72 -3.40 2.52 -13.04
C ILE A 72 -3.76 3.24 -14.34
N GLY A 73 -3.04 2.99 -15.43
CA GLY A 73 -3.33 3.57 -16.74
C GLY A 73 -4.66 3.14 -17.34
N ALA A 74 -5.11 1.91 -17.06
CA ALA A 74 -6.36 1.37 -17.60
C ALA A 74 -7.58 1.66 -16.70
N ARG A 75 -7.40 1.61 -15.38
CA ARG A 75 -8.47 1.58 -14.38
C ARG A 75 -8.43 2.75 -13.38
N GLY A 76 -7.41 3.58 -13.44
CA GLY A 76 -7.19 4.70 -12.54
C GLY A 76 -6.59 4.29 -11.19
N PRO A 77 -6.01 5.24 -10.44
CA PRO A 77 -5.35 4.97 -9.15
C PRO A 77 -6.34 4.45 -8.10
N ASP A 78 -7.60 4.86 -8.16
CA ASP A 78 -8.66 4.45 -7.25
C ASP A 78 -8.93 2.94 -7.27
N ALA A 79 -9.12 2.39 -8.46
CA ALA A 79 -9.40 0.97 -8.62
C ALA A 79 -8.22 0.11 -8.16
N VAL A 80 -6.99 0.58 -8.40
CA VAL A 80 -5.76 -0.13 -8.01
C VAL A 80 -5.54 -0.09 -6.50
N VAL A 81 -5.76 1.06 -5.85
CA VAL A 81 -5.70 1.15 -4.38
C VAL A 81 -6.79 0.30 -3.73
N GLN A 82 -8.04 0.40 -4.19
CA GLN A 82 -9.15 -0.42 -3.68
C GLN A 82 -8.84 -1.91 -3.76
N GLN A 83 -8.31 -2.37 -4.90
CA GLN A 83 -7.91 -3.75 -5.08
C GLN A 83 -6.77 -4.13 -4.13
N ALA A 84 -5.70 -3.34 -4.06
CA ALA A 84 -4.56 -3.64 -3.19
C ALA A 84 -4.95 -3.73 -1.71
N LEU A 85 -5.85 -2.85 -1.24
CA LEU A 85 -6.36 -2.88 0.13
C LEU A 85 -7.31 -4.07 0.37
N THR A 86 -8.13 -4.43 -0.61
CA THR A 86 -9.02 -5.59 -0.53
C THR A 86 -8.22 -6.89 -0.47
N GLU A 87 -7.21 -7.04 -1.34
CA GLU A 87 -6.31 -8.20 -1.33
C GLU A 87 -5.52 -8.30 -0.03
N LEU A 88 -5.05 -7.17 0.51
CA LEU A 88 -4.35 -7.14 1.79
C LEU A 88 -5.28 -7.51 2.95
N GLY A 89 -6.48 -6.94 3.00
CA GLY A 89 -7.48 -7.23 4.03
C GLY A 89 -8.02 -8.66 3.97
N GLY A 90 -8.04 -9.27 2.78
CA GLY A 90 -8.45 -10.65 2.53
C GLY A 90 -7.32 -11.67 2.64
N ALA A 91 -6.09 -11.26 2.93
CA ALA A 91 -4.96 -12.18 3.05
C ALA A 91 -5.21 -13.18 4.19
N ALA A 92 -4.97 -14.47 3.92
CA ALA A 92 -5.19 -15.52 4.89
C ALA A 92 -4.26 -15.35 6.11
N ILE A 93 -4.83 -15.00 7.25
CA ILE A 93 -4.12 -14.76 8.53
C ILE A 93 -3.31 -15.96 9.03
N THR A 94 -3.62 -17.16 8.56
CA THR A 94 -2.90 -18.41 8.85
C THR A 94 -1.68 -18.64 7.95
N SER A 95 -1.45 -17.76 6.97
CA SER A 95 -0.29 -17.85 6.09
C SER A 95 1.01 -17.74 6.87
N ALA A 96 2.07 -18.39 6.37
CA ALA A 96 3.40 -18.26 6.95
C ALA A 96 3.84 -16.78 7.00
N ARG A 97 4.52 -16.39 8.08
CA ARG A 97 4.99 -15.01 8.32
C ARG A 97 5.74 -14.39 7.12
N PRO A 98 6.60 -15.10 6.37
CA PRO A 98 7.24 -14.54 5.16
C PRO A 98 6.23 -14.11 4.09
N ARG A 99 5.12 -14.84 3.92
CA ARG A 99 4.06 -14.53 2.96
C ARG A 99 3.27 -13.29 3.38
N ILE A 100 2.91 -13.18 4.65
CA ILE A 100 2.28 -11.96 5.20
C ILE A 100 3.19 -10.75 5.01
N ALA A 101 4.48 -10.91 5.35
CA ALA A 101 5.45 -9.83 5.19
C ALA A 101 5.67 -9.45 3.71
N ALA A 102 5.58 -10.39 2.77
CA ALA A 102 5.63 -10.10 1.34
C ALA A 102 4.40 -9.31 0.89
N ALA A 103 3.20 -9.74 1.30
CA ALA A 103 1.93 -9.07 0.98
C ALA A 103 1.90 -7.63 1.49
N LEU A 104 2.29 -7.40 2.76
CA LEU A 104 2.41 -6.06 3.35
C LEU A 104 3.33 -5.15 2.53
N ARG A 105 4.51 -5.65 2.15
CA ARG A 105 5.47 -4.87 1.35
C ARG A 105 4.96 -4.61 -0.06
N GLN A 106 4.26 -5.56 -0.67
CA GLN A 106 3.69 -5.38 -2.00
C GLN A 106 2.58 -4.34 -1.99
N ALA A 107 1.62 -4.45 -1.07
CA ALA A 107 0.55 -3.47 -0.92
C ALA A 107 1.10 -2.06 -0.65
N LYS A 108 2.12 -1.93 0.22
CA LYS A 108 2.80 -0.63 0.44
C LYS A 108 3.35 -0.03 -0.86
N ARG A 109 4.03 -0.84 -1.69
CA ARG A 109 4.63 -0.38 -2.95
C ARG A 109 3.56 0.02 -3.98
N ILE A 110 2.51 -0.80 -4.13
CA ILE A 110 1.41 -0.53 -5.06
C ILE A 110 0.66 0.74 -4.65
N VAL A 111 0.30 0.87 -3.37
CA VAL A 111 -0.40 2.07 -2.86
C VAL A 111 0.48 3.30 -3.02
N ALA A 112 1.77 3.24 -2.66
CA ALA A 112 2.68 4.37 -2.84
C ALA A 112 2.80 4.81 -4.31
N LEU A 113 2.87 3.85 -5.25
CA LEU A 113 2.92 4.13 -6.67
C LEU A 113 1.61 4.78 -7.17
N ALA A 114 0.46 4.22 -6.81
CA ALA A 114 -0.84 4.76 -7.20
C ALA A 114 -1.10 6.15 -6.62
N VAL A 115 -0.75 6.37 -5.35
CA VAL A 115 -0.82 7.67 -4.68
C VAL A 115 0.09 8.67 -5.40
N ALA A 116 1.33 8.29 -5.74
CA ALA A 116 2.25 9.19 -6.45
C ALA A 116 1.75 9.58 -7.85
N VAL A 117 1.17 8.64 -8.60
CA VAL A 117 0.51 8.94 -9.88
C VAL A 117 -0.62 9.94 -9.68
N ALA A 118 -1.45 9.73 -8.65
CA ALA A 118 -2.61 10.58 -8.40
C ALA A 118 -2.25 11.98 -7.88
N ASP A 119 -1.24 12.07 -7.03
CA ASP A 119 -0.77 13.31 -6.41
C ASP A 119 -0.04 14.18 -7.43
N ILE A 120 1.03 13.65 -8.04
CA ILE A 120 1.85 14.39 -9.02
C ILE A 120 1.04 14.71 -10.28
N GLY A 121 0.14 13.81 -10.68
CA GLY A 121 -0.77 14.01 -11.80
C GLY A 121 -1.95 14.94 -11.52
N GLY A 122 -2.13 15.40 -10.28
CA GLY A 122 -3.24 16.30 -9.89
C GLY A 122 -4.63 15.65 -9.96
N ILE A 123 -4.70 14.32 -9.86
CA ILE A 123 -5.95 13.54 -9.85
C ILE A 123 -6.61 13.63 -8.46
N TRP A 124 -5.80 13.60 -7.40
CA TRP A 124 -6.26 13.65 -6.01
C TRP A 124 -5.84 14.93 -5.31
N ASN A 125 -6.67 15.39 -4.37
CA ASN A 125 -6.28 16.45 -3.45
C ASN A 125 -5.45 15.87 -2.28
N LEU A 126 -4.79 16.76 -1.53
CA LEU A 126 -3.91 16.38 -0.42
C LEU A 126 -4.65 15.56 0.65
N GLU A 127 -5.89 15.93 1.00
CA GLU A 127 -6.70 15.20 1.98
C GLU A 127 -6.92 13.74 1.58
N ARG A 128 -7.21 13.49 0.30
CA ARG A 128 -7.38 12.13 -0.22
C ARG A 128 -6.07 11.34 -0.26
N VAL A 129 -4.97 11.98 -0.63
CA VAL A 129 -3.63 11.38 -0.57
C VAL A 129 -3.33 10.91 0.85
N MET A 130 -3.47 11.79 1.84
CA MET A 130 -3.18 11.45 3.23
C MET A 130 -4.13 10.39 3.78
N GLY A 131 -5.43 10.54 3.53
CA GLY A 131 -6.44 9.58 3.96
C GLY A 131 -6.23 8.17 3.37
N THR A 132 -5.74 8.09 2.13
CA THR A 132 -5.40 6.82 1.46
C THR A 132 -4.18 6.15 2.08
N LEU A 133 -3.12 6.92 2.37
CA LEU A 133 -1.93 6.42 3.06
C LEU A 133 -2.27 5.94 4.47
N SER A 134 -3.11 6.68 5.20
CA SER A 134 -3.64 6.26 6.51
C SER A 134 -4.48 4.99 6.43
N ALA A 135 -5.38 4.85 5.45
CA ALA A 135 -6.16 3.64 5.27
C ALA A 135 -5.30 2.41 4.94
N ALA A 136 -4.22 2.59 4.17
CA ALA A 136 -3.27 1.54 3.88
C ALA A 136 -2.50 1.09 5.14
N ALA A 137 -2.06 2.03 5.98
CA ALA A 137 -1.43 1.72 7.25
C ALA A 137 -2.40 0.98 8.19
N GLU A 138 -3.65 1.42 8.31
CA GLU A 138 -4.67 0.75 9.13
C GLU A 138 -4.95 -0.67 8.65
N THR A 139 -5.04 -0.90 7.34
CA THR A 139 -5.27 -2.23 6.76
C THR A 139 -4.08 -3.15 7.04
N ALA A 140 -2.85 -2.64 6.89
CA ALA A 140 -1.63 -3.36 7.23
C ALA A 140 -1.57 -3.73 8.73
N LEU A 141 -1.97 -2.82 9.61
CA LEU A 141 -2.02 -3.08 11.06
C LEU A 141 -3.06 -4.14 11.41
N ARG A 142 -4.28 -4.05 10.84
CA ARG A 142 -5.33 -5.05 11.05
C ARG A 142 -4.88 -6.45 10.66
N LEU A 143 -4.29 -6.60 9.47
CA LEU A 143 -3.75 -7.89 9.02
C LEU A 143 -2.64 -8.39 9.95
N SER A 144 -1.70 -7.51 10.30
CA SER A 144 -0.53 -7.89 11.13
C SER A 144 -0.96 -8.33 12.54
N VAL A 145 -1.86 -7.59 13.17
CA VAL A 145 -2.40 -7.93 14.50
C VAL A 145 -3.18 -9.23 14.45
N ALA A 146 -4.07 -9.40 13.46
CA ALA A 146 -4.84 -10.63 13.31
C ALA A 146 -3.92 -11.85 13.09
N HIS A 147 -2.90 -11.72 12.24
CA HIS A 147 -1.91 -12.77 12.01
C HIS A 147 -1.13 -13.13 13.29
N LEU A 148 -0.67 -12.14 14.05
CA LEU A 148 0.12 -12.36 15.26
C LEU A 148 -0.71 -12.95 16.41
N LEU A 149 -1.94 -12.46 16.60
CA LEU A 149 -2.88 -13.05 17.57
C LEU A 149 -3.20 -14.50 17.19
N ARG A 150 -3.41 -14.78 15.90
CA ARG A 150 -3.63 -16.14 15.41
C ARG A 150 -2.43 -17.05 15.69
N ALA A 151 -1.22 -16.57 15.40
CA ALA A 151 0.00 -17.34 15.62
C ALA A 151 0.23 -17.64 17.11
N ALA A 152 0.00 -16.66 17.99
CA ALA A 152 0.07 -16.84 19.44
C ALA A 152 -0.95 -17.87 19.94
N HIS A 153 -2.15 -17.89 19.35
CA HIS A 153 -3.15 -18.91 19.65
C HIS A 153 -2.72 -20.31 19.21
N ASP A 154 -2.25 -20.46 17.98
CA ASP A 154 -1.80 -21.75 17.45
C ASP A 154 -0.55 -22.27 18.21
N GLY A 155 0.30 -21.36 18.70
CA GLY A 155 1.46 -21.66 19.54
C GLY A 155 1.12 -22.03 20.99
N GLY A 156 -0.12 -21.78 21.42
CA GLY A 156 -0.57 -22.05 22.78
C GLY A 156 -0.24 -20.95 23.80
N ASP A 157 0.22 -19.78 23.36
CA ASP A 157 0.52 -18.64 24.25
C ASP A 157 -0.75 -17.95 24.77
N ILE A 158 -1.82 -17.96 23.95
CA ILE A 158 -3.13 -17.39 24.27
C ILE A 158 -4.26 -18.31 23.81
N ARG A 159 -5.44 -18.18 24.40
CA ARG A 159 -6.65 -18.91 23.99
C ARG A 159 -7.72 -17.96 23.49
N LEU A 160 -7.68 -17.63 22.20
CA LEU A 160 -8.68 -16.76 21.58
C LEU A 160 -10.07 -17.40 21.56
N PRO A 161 -11.15 -16.63 21.83
CA PRO A 161 -12.53 -17.13 21.73
C PRO A 161 -12.94 -17.40 20.27
N ASN A 162 -12.36 -16.66 19.32
CA ASN A 162 -12.60 -16.84 17.89
C ASN A 162 -11.28 -16.77 17.08
N PRO A 163 -10.57 -17.89 16.90
CA PRO A 163 -9.34 -17.93 16.09
C PRO A 163 -9.55 -17.63 14.60
N GLY A 164 -10.79 -17.67 14.10
CA GLY A 164 -11.13 -17.26 12.74
C GLY A 164 -11.22 -15.75 12.57
N ASN A 165 -11.49 -15.01 13.65
CA ASN A 165 -11.44 -13.55 13.71
C ASN A 165 -10.67 -13.11 14.96
N PRO A 166 -9.32 -13.22 14.96
CA PRO A 166 -8.50 -13.11 16.17
C PRO A 166 -8.61 -11.80 16.92
N ALA A 167 -8.98 -10.71 16.26
CA ALA A 167 -9.13 -9.40 16.91
C ALA A 167 -10.42 -9.31 17.76
N GLN A 168 -11.42 -10.16 17.49
CA GLN A 168 -12.69 -10.13 18.19
C GLN A 168 -12.57 -10.80 19.56
N GLY A 169 -12.74 -10.02 20.63
CA GLY A 169 -12.69 -10.53 22.00
C GLY A 169 -11.30 -10.91 22.49
N SER A 170 -10.22 -10.44 21.82
CA SER A 170 -8.84 -10.70 22.26
C SER A 170 -8.37 -9.81 23.41
N GLY A 171 -9.17 -8.82 23.83
CA GLY A 171 -8.73 -7.81 24.78
C GLY A 171 -7.58 -6.92 24.28
N PHE A 172 -7.09 -7.12 23.05
CA PHE A 172 -5.94 -6.40 22.50
C PHE A 172 -6.39 -5.18 21.69
N THR A 173 -5.83 -4.02 22.02
CA THR A 173 -6.16 -2.73 21.38
C THR A 173 -4.88 -2.07 20.86
N VAL A 174 -4.96 -1.55 19.63
CA VAL A 174 -3.91 -0.74 19.01
C VAL A 174 -4.42 0.67 18.83
N LEU A 175 -3.77 1.64 19.47
CA LEU A 175 -4.05 3.06 19.29
C LEU A 175 -3.03 3.65 18.32
N GLY A 176 -3.51 4.15 17.18
CA GLY A 176 -2.72 4.94 16.26
C GLY A 176 -2.56 6.36 16.80
N MET A 177 -1.33 6.79 17.01
CA MET A 177 -0.99 8.13 17.52
C MET A 177 -0.48 9.02 16.38
N GLY A 178 -0.21 10.28 16.70
CA GLY A 178 0.37 11.24 15.75
C GLY A 178 -0.44 11.36 14.46
N LYS A 179 0.26 11.33 13.32
CA LYS A 179 -0.34 11.46 11.99
C LYS A 179 -1.27 10.32 11.62
N LEU A 180 -1.00 9.10 12.10
CA LEU A 180 -1.94 7.99 11.89
C LEU A 180 -3.23 8.25 12.65
N GLY A 181 -3.14 8.67 13.92
CA GLY A 181 -4.30 9.01 14.75
C GLY A 181 -5.14 10.15 14.18
N ALA A 182 -4.49 11.15 13.57
CA ALA A 182 -5.15 12.25 12.87
C ALA A 182 -5.53 11.93 11.40
N ARG A 183 -5.23 10.72 10.90
CA ARG A 183 -5.49 10.27 9.53
C ARG A 183 -4.85 11.16 8.44
N GLU A 184 -3.66 11.66 8.73
CA GLU A 184 -2.91 12.60 7.90
C GLU A 184 -1.50 12.07 7.53
N LEU A 185 -1.36 10.75 7.31
CA LEU A 185 -0.05 10.19 6.96
C LEU A 185 0.47 10.74 5.63
N ASN A 186 1.79 10.91 5.56
CA ASN A 186 2.51 11.21 4.31
C ASN A 186 3.38 10.02 3.87
N TYR A 187 4.01 10.10 2.69
CA TYR A 187 4.75 9.00 2.05
C TYR A 187 5.81 8.31 2.93
N SER A 188 6.43 9.05 3.84
CA SER A 188 7.55 8.59 4.66
C SER A 188 7.26 8.70 6.17
N SER A 189 6.00 8.85 6.56
CA SER A 189 5.65 8.95 7.98
C SER A 189 5.89 7.62 8.69
N ASP A 190 6.46 7.71 9.88
CA ASP A 190 6.42 6.61 10.83
C ASP A 190 5.00 6.39 11.34
N VAL A 191 4.76 5.19 11.87
CA VAL A 191 3.49 4.80 12.46
C VAL A 191 3.68 4.69 13.97
N ASP A 192 3.22 5.70 14.68
CA ASP A 192 3.27 5.76 16.14
C ASP A 192 2.11 4.95 16.74
N LEU A 193 2.43 3.94 17.55
CA LEU A 193 1.44 3.03 18.13
C LEU A 193 1.56 2.93 19.64
N VAL A 194 0.43 2.89 20.33
CA VAL A 194 0.32 2.42 21.71
C VAL A 194 -0.47 1.11 21.71
N LEU A 195 0.12 0.07 22.28
CA LEU A 195 -0.49 -1.26 22.38
C LEU A 195 -1.01 -1.46 23.80
N LEU A 196 -2.28 -1.79 23.93
CA LEU A 196 -2.95 -2.03 25.20
C LEU A 196 -3.54 -3.44 25.19
N TYR A 197 -3.61 -4.06 26.36
CA TYR A 197 -4.32 -5.31 26.54
C TYR A 197 -5.15 -5.31 27.82
N ASP A 198 -6.28 -6.01 27.79
CA ASP A 198 -7.13 -6.24 28.95
C ASP A 198 -6.81 -7.61 29.58
N PRO A 199 -6.17 -7.65 30.77
CA PRO A 199 -5.86 -8.91 31.44
C PRO A 199 -7.13 -9.68 31.85
N ALA A 200 -8.27 -9.00 32.01
CA ALA A 200 -9.54 -9.64 32.36
C ALA A 200 -10.24 -10.31 31.17
N ALA A 201 -9.71 -10.19 29.95
CA ALA A 201 -10.33 -10.74 28.74
C ALA A 201 -10.32 -12.29 28.67
N GLY A 202 -9.70 -12.98 29.64
CA GLY A 202 -9.72 -14.45 29.76
C GLY A 202 -9.00 -15.22 28.65
N VAL A 203 -8.28 -14.51 27.78
CA VAL A 203 -7.49 -15.04 26.66
C VAL A 203 -6.03 -15.34 27.04
N TYR A 204 -5.50 -14.66 28.05
CA TYR A 204 -4.12 -14.81 28.49
C TYR A 204 -4.03 -15.98 29.48
N ILE A 205 -3.13 -16.91 29.20
CA ILE A 205 -2.89 -18.05 30.08
C ILE A 205 -2.02 -17.56 31.22
N ASP A 206 -2.51 -17.68 32.45
CA ASP A 206 -1.71 -17.38 33.63
C ASP A 206 -0.69 -18.52 33.82
N PRO A 207 0.62 -18.26 33.71
CA PRO A 207 1.63 -19.30 33.85
C PRO A 207 1.74 -19.84 35.29
N GLU A 208 1.14 -19.17 36.27
CA GLU A 208 1.15 -19.57 37.69
C GLU A 208 -0.16 -20.23 38.17
N ALA A 209 -1.14 -20.43 37.29
CA ALA A 209 -2.43 -21.07 37.61
C ALA A 209 -2.46 -22.60 37.39
#